data_AF-A0A8S1ZN40-F1
#
_entry.id   AF-A0A8S1ZN40-F1
#
_cell.length_a   1.000
_cell.length_b   1.000
_cell.length_c   1.000
_cell.angle_alpha   90.00
_cell.angle_beta   90.00
_cell.angle_gamma   90.00
#
_symmetry.space_group_name_H-M   'P 1'
#
loop_
_entity.id
_entity.type
_entity.pdbx_description
1 polymer ?
#
loop_
_entity_poly.entity_id
_entity_poly.type
_entity_poly.pdbx_seq_one_letter_code
_entity_poly.pdbx_strand_id
1 'polypeptide(L)'
;MEVRELAADFPCHAIDLMHTTIMACDEFLFRDFWKQGVAVWNPWLKQVGWFEYEDKGFHFCGVGYDNSIPEKGYKILGYFDCLRRVSDTYEVGYRRVAIYECLSHALKFIDGPFKQWPMMVPLSLNGNLYWLTQNPETREHFIRSFDFSSEIFKPFCLLPCQKNRSSDRLILAVYKGDRFSLLKQCYVTGTIDIWVTKKNIDGEEVVWINLMTFPRTNLPKLVNKICGISYFIFDKTLIICCGDGQLGAACIYILRGDMFKKIHIDSGIIRFSHCVYLPNLISVPLEFISLQV
;
A
#
# COMPACT_ATOMS: atom_id res chain seq x y z
N MET A 1 -5.38 -12.42 -20.54
CA MET A 1 -5.82 -11.64 -19.37
C MET A 1 -7.25 -11.24 -19.65
N GLU A 2 -8.16 -11.72 -18.83
CA GLU A 2 -9.59 -11.44 -18.88
C GLU A 2 -9.91 -10.61 -17.63
N VAL A 3 -10.63 -9.51 -17.78
CA VAL A 3 -11.11 -8.71 -16.65
C VAL A 3 -12.49 -9.22 -16.28
N ARG A 4 -12.67 -9.60 -15.02
CA ARG A 4 -13.96 -10.04 -14.49
C ARG A 4 -14.35 -9.17 -13.32
N GLU A 5 -15.60 -8.76 -13.30
CA GLU A 5 -16.19 -8.11 -12.14
C GLU A 5 -16.47 -9.18 -11.07
N LEU A 6 -16.06 -8.89 -9.83
CA LEU A 6 -16.39 -9.70 -8.66
C LEU A 6 -17.27 -8.84 -7.77
N ALA A 7 -18.56 -9.15 -7.71
CA ALA A 7 -19.46 -8.51 -6.78
C ALA A 7 -19.09 -8.92 -5.35
N ALA A 8 -19.11 -7.96 -4.44
CA ALA A 8 -18.95 -8.17 -3.01
C ALA A 8 -19.98 -7.36 -2.26
N ASP A 9 -20.76 -8.03 -1.41
CA ASP A 9 -21.73 -7.41 -0.52
C ASP A 9 -20.99 -6.89 0.71
N PHE A 10 -20.34 -5.73 0.55
CA PHE A 10 -19.70 -5.06 1.66
C PHE A 10 -20.77 -4.61 2.68
N PRO A 11 -20.48 -4.71 3.99
CA PRO A 11 -21.45 -4.44 5.06
C PRO A 11 -21.84 -2.96 5.16
N CYS A 12 -21.11 -2.06 4.51
CA CYS A 12 -21.38 -0.64 4.50
C CYS A 12 -21.15 -0.02 3.11
N HIS A 13 -21.86 1.09 2.87
CA HIS A 13 -21.59 1.96 1.73
C HIS A 13 -20.55 3.02 2.12
N ALA A 14 -19.64 3.35 1.21
CA ALA A 14 -18.67 4.40 1.46
C ALA A 14 -19.38 5.76 1.51
N ILE A 15 -19.25 6.46 2.65
CA ILE A 15 -19.70 7.86 2.79
C ILE A 15 -18.94 8.74 1.79
N ASP A 16 -17.66 8.46 1.58
CA ASP A 16 -16.82 9.16 0.62
C ASP A 16 -15.89 8.19 -0.13
N LEU A 17 -16.16 8.05 -1.43
CA LEU A 17 -15.35 7.23 -2.34
C LEU A 17 -13.95 7.82 -2.59
N MET A 18 -13.74 9.12 -2.31
CA MET A 18 -12.45 9.80 -2.50
C MET A 18 -11.39 9.36 -1.48
N HIS A 19 -11.81 8.87 -0.32
CA HIS A 19 -10.95 8.47 0.79
C HIS A 19 -10.95 6.95 1.03
N THR A 20 -11.71 6.20 0.23
CA THR A 20 -11.71 4.74 0.30
C THR A 20 -10.39 4.19 -0.25
N THR A 21 -9.69 3.37 0.52
CA THR A 21 -8.45 2.72 0.07
C THR A 21 -8.60 1.20 0.10
N ILE A 22 -7.82 0.51 -0.73
CA ILE A 22 -7.71 -0.95 -0.69
C ILE A 22 -6.25 -1.34 -0.65
N MET A 23 -5.93 -2.34 0.17
CA MET A 23 -4.60 -2.91 0.27
C MET A 23 -4.67 -4.42 0.43
N ALA A 24 -3.60 -5.10 0.03
CA ALA A 24 -3.40 -6.49 0.41
C ALA A 24 -2.54 -6.54 1.68
N CYS A 25 -2.92 -7.41 2.61
CA CYS A 25 -2.06 -7.88 3.69
C CYS A 25 -2.09 -9.40 3.63
N ASP A 26 -1.01 -9.94 3.05
CA ASP A 26 -0.81 -11.35 2.75
C ASP A 26 -2.03 -12.01 2.07
N GLU A 27 -2.83 -12.77 2.81
CA GLU A 27 -3.93 -13.57 2.28
C GLU A 27 -5.23 -12.80 2.04
N PHE A 28 -5.36 -11.57 2.54
CA PHE A 28 -6.63 -10.84 2.49
C PHE A 28 -6.51 -9.45 1.90
N LEU A 29 -7.64 -8.98 1.37
CA LEU A 29 -7.83 -7.59 0.98
C LEU A 29 -8.46 -6.82 2.13
N PHE A 30 -7.90 -5.66 2.45
CA PHE A 30 -8.43 -4.73 3.43
C PHE A 30 -8.90 -3.48 2.71
N ARG A 31 -10.18 -3.15 2.86
CA ARG A 31 -10.79 -1.96 2.28
C ARG A 31 -11.19 -1.02 3.41
N ASP A 32 -10.51 0.12 3.49
CA ASP A 32 -10.84 1.16 4.47
C ASP A 32 -12.04 1.97 3.98
N PHE A 33 -13.04 2.08 4.82
CA PHE A 33 -14.19 2.95 4.66
C PHE A 33 -14.01 4.12 5.61
N TRP A 34 -13.59 5.25 5.05
CA TRP A 34 -13.30 6.48 5.76
C TRP A 34 -14.32 6.81 6.86
N LYS A 35 -13.84 7.00 8.09
CA LYS A 35 -14.62 7.25 9.30
C LYS A 35 -15.65 6.17 9.67
N GLN A 36 -15.59 4.98 9.10
CA GLN A 36 -16.55 3.91 9.40
C GLN A 36 -15.83 2.70 9.99
N GLY A 37 -14.89 2.13 9.26
CA GLY A 37 -14.22 0.88 9.61
C GLY A 37 -13.44 0.31 8.45
N VAL A 38 -12.94 -0.90 8.61
CA VAL A 38 -12.25 -1.65 7.55
C VAL A 38 -12.95 -2.96 7.27
N ALA A 39 -13.20 -3.24 6.00
CA ALA A 39 -13.68 -4.55 5.57
C ALA A 39 -12.49 -5.45 5.23
N VAL A 40 -12.57 -6.71 5.66
CA VAL A 40 -11.61 -7.77 5.29
C VAL A 40 -12.29 -8.66 4.27
N TRP A 41 -11.64 -8.90 3.13
CA TRP A 41 -12.26 -9.58 2.01
C TRP A 41 -11.36 -10.67 1.46
N ASN A 42 -11.91 -11.89 1.34
CA ASN A 42 -11.40 -12.92 0.45
C ASN A 42 -12.30 -13.00 -0.80
N PRO A 43 -11.86 -12.45 -1.95
CA PRO A 43 -12.63 -12.48 -3.19
C PRO A 43 -12.92 -13.89 -3.71
N TRP A 44 -12.03 -14.85 -3.47
CA TRP A 44 -12.13 -16.19 -4.02
C TRP A 44 -13.17 -17.04 -3.28
N LEU A 45 -13.25 -16.87 -1.96
CA LEU A 45 -14.27 -17.50 -1.11
C LEU A 45 -15.55 -16.66 -1.00
N LYS A 46 -15.58 -15.45 -1.59
CA LYS A 46 -16.67 -14.47 -1.45
C LYS A 46 -17.02 -14.18 0.02
N GLN A 47 -16.03 -14.17 0.89
CA GLN A 47 -16.20 -13.93 2.32
C GLN A 47 -15.77 -12.50 2.65
N VAL A 48 -16.63 -11.78 3.36
CA VAL A 48 -16.37 -10.44 3.87
C VAL A 48 -16.52 -10.45 5.38
N GLY A 49 -15.52 -9.91 6.08
CA GLY A 49 -15.59 -9.56 7.49
C GLY A 49 -15.54 -8.04 7.67
N TRP A 50 -15.86 -7.58 8.87
CA TRP A 50 -15.99 -6.16 9.21
C TRP A 50 -15.33 -5.85 10.54
N PHE A 51 -14.58 -4.74 10.57
CA PHE A 51 -14.11 -4.12 11.80
C PHE A 51 -14.56 -2.66 11.82
N GLU A 52 -15.41 -2.30 12.78
CA GLU A 52 -15.87 -0.93 12.94
C GLU A 52 -14.89 -0.13 13.80
N TYR A 53 -14.56 1.11 13.39
CA TYR A 53 -13.82 2.02 14.26
C TYR A 53 -14.75 2.59 15.32
N GLU A 54 -14.36 2.50 16.60
CA GLU A 54 -15.07 3.17 17.69
C GLU A 54 -14.99 4.69 17.53
N ASP A 55 -13.76 5.20 17.34
CA ASP A 55 -13.52 6.63 17.12
C ASP A 55 -13.46 6.94 15.62
N LYS A 56 -14.44 7.69 15.14
CA LYS A 56 -14.61 8.11 13.74
C LYS A 56 -13.58 9.16 13.30
N GLY A 57 -12.73 9.64 14.21
CA GLY A 57 -11.56 10.47 13.95
C GLY A 57 -10.30 9.68 13.58
N PHE A 58 -10.36 8.34 13.55
CA PHE A 58 -9.22 7.50 13.19
C PHE A 58 -8.91 7.55 11.68
N HIS A 59 -7.65 7.81 11.35
CA HIS A 59 -7.12 7.78 10.00
C HIS A 59 -6.38 6.46 9.77
N PHE A 60 -6.94 5.60 8.92
CA PHE A 60 -6.32 4.35 8.50
C PHE A 60 -4.99 4.59 7.78
N CYS A 61 -3.98 3.78 8.14
CA CYS A 61 -2.68 3.74 7.45
C CYS A 61 -2.46 2.38 6.78
N GLY A 62 -2.61 1.29 7.52
CA GLY A 62 -2.45 -0.05 6.97
C GLY A 62 -2.61 -1.16 7.99
N VAL A 63 -2.54 -2.40 7.50
CA VAL A 63 -2.76 -3.62 8.30
C VAL A 63 -1.54 -4.53 8.28
N GLY A 64 -1.29 -5.16 9.43
CA GLY A 64 -0.31 -6.22 9.60
C GLY A 64 -0.62 -7.05 10.83
N TYR A 65 0.35 -7.81 11.33
CA TYR A 65 0.22 -8.69 12.47
C TYR A 65 1.59 -9.01 13.05
N ASP A 66 1.62 -9.49 14.30
CA ASP A 66 2.85 -9.99 14.90
C ASP A 66 3.25 -11.32 14.24
N ASN A 67 4.31 -11.28 13.44
CA ASN A 67 4.80 -12.45 12.71
C ASN A 67 5.73 -13.36 13.54
N SER A 68 6.00 -13.00 14.80
CA SER A 68 6.81 -13.79 15.73
C SER A 68 6.02 -14.88 16.45
N ILE A 69 4.68 -14.79 16.42
CA ILE A 69 3.75 -15.76 16.99
C ILE A 69 2.98 -16.51 15.88
N PRO A 70 2.60 -17.79 16.09
CA PRO A 70 1.92 -18.58 15.06
C PRO A 70 0.51 -18.09 14.72
N GLU A 71 -0.20 -17.54 15.70
CA GLU A 71 -1.56 -17.03 15.54
C GLU A 71 -1.52 -15.59 15.03
N LYS A 72 -2.08 -15.35 13.84
CA LYS A 72 -2.14 -14.00 13.26
C LYS A 72 -3.25 -13.20 13.95
N GLY A 73 -2.90 -12.45 14.98
CA GLY A 73 -3.74 -11.36 15.47
C GLY A 73 -3.53 -10.12 14.61
N TYR A 74 -4.50 -9.76 13.77
CA TYR A 74 -4.36 -8.60 12.90
C TYR A 74 -4.43 -7.31 13.72
N LYS A 75 -3.66 -6.33 13.26
CA LYS A 75 -3.55 -5.00 13.84
C LYS A 75 -3.70 -3.96 12.75
N ILE A 76 -4.41 -2.88 13.06
CA ILE A 76 -4.61 -1.75 12.14
C ILE A 76 -3.83 -0.56 12.66
N LEU A 77 -2.80 -0.16 11.92
CA LEU A 77 -2.04 1.06 12.19
C LEU A 77 -2.79 2.26 11.63
N GLY A 78 -2.82 3.34 12.40
CA GLY A 78 -3.35 4.63 11.97
C GLY A 78 -2.97 5.77 12.90
N TYR A 79 -3.71 6.86 12.80
CA TYR A 79 -3.47 8.04 13.64
C TYR A 79 -4.73 8.88 13.83
N PHE A 80 -4.64 9.80 14.78
CA PHE A 80 -5.60 10.88 14.97
C PHE A 80 -4.89 12.21 14.73
N ASP A 81 -5.54 13.11 13.98
CA ASP A 81 -5.12 14.51 13.93
C ASP A 81 -5.57 15.20 15.24
N CYS A 82 -4.62 15.74 15.99
CA CYS A 82 -4.83 16.37 17.30
C CYS A 82 -4.30 17.79 17.29
N LEU A 83 -4.82 18.63 18.20
CA LEU A 83 -4.34 19.99 18.43
C LEU A 83 -3.68 20.06 19.80
N ARG A 84 -2.53 20.73 19.88
CA ARG A 84 -1.88 21.08 21.15
C ARG A 84 -1.77 22.59 21.27
N ARG A 85 -2.30 23.12 22.36
CA ARG A 85 -2.11 24.54 22.72
C ARG A 85 -0.64 24.80 23.07
N VAL A 86 -0.05 25.78 22.39
CA VAL A 86 1.34 26.22 22.59
C VAL A 86 1.38 27.58 23.28
N SER A 87 0.38 28.43 23.06
CA SER A 87 0.14 29.66 23.81
C SER A 87 -1.36 29.96 23.89
N ASP A 88 -1.73 31.05 24.56
CA ASP A 88 -3.15 31.39 24.71
C ASP A 88 -3.90 31.60 23.39
N THR A 89 -3.18 31.95 22.32
CA THR A 89 -3.73 32.25 21.00
C THR A 89 -3.23 31.33 19.89
N TYR A 90 -2.40 30.33 20.22
CA TYR A 90 -1.75 29.48 19.22
C TYR A 90 -1.83 28.00 19.56
N GLU A 91 -2.37 27.24 18.62
CA GLU A 91 -2.41 25.78 18.65
C GLU A 91 -1.62 25.21 17.47
N VAL A 92 -0.97 24.08 17.71
CA VAL A 92 -0.20 23.35 16.70
C VAL A 92 -0.83 21.97 16.51
N GLY A 93 -1.11 21.63 15.25
CA GLY A 93 -1.53 20.30 14.87
C GLY A 93 -0.40 19.27 15.03
N TYR A 94 -0.73 18.11 15.58
CA TYR A 94 0.16 16.95 15.62
C TYR A 94 -0.65 15.68 15.39
N ARG A 95 0.05 14.59 15.03
CA ARG A 95 -0.58 13.29 14.84
C ARG A 95 -0.25 12.38 16.00
N ARG A 96 -1.27 11.78 16.61
CA ARG A 96 -1.09 10.75 17.62
C ARG A 96 -1.25 9.40 16.97
N VAL A 97 -0.20 8.59 16.98
CA VAL A 97 -0.20 7.26 16.38
C VAL A 97 -1.02 6.32 17.25
N ALA A 98 -1.81 5.46 16.62
CA ALA A 98 -2.59 4.45 17.30
C ALA A 98 -2.64 3.14 16.51
N ILE A 99 -2.89 2.06 17.23
CA ILE A 99 -3.07 0.71 16.71
C ILE A 99 -4.41 0.19 17.26
N TYR A 100 -5.28 -0.30 16.38
CA TYR A 100 -6.38 -1.17 16.79
C TYR A 100 -5.91 -2.62 16.77
N GLU A 101 -6.09 -3.31 17.89
CA GLU A 101 -5.94 -4.76 18.01
C GLU A 101 -7.26 -5.42 17.60
N CYS A 102 -7.30 -6.12 16.47
CA CYS A 102 -8.57 -6.60 15.90
C CYS A 102 -9.26 -7.64 16.79
N LEU A 103 -8.48 -8.55 17.40
CA LEU A 103 -8.99 -9.60 18.28
C LEU A 103 -9.67 -9.07 19.55
N SER A 104 -9.07 -8.07 20.19
CA SER A 104 -9.57 -7.52 21.46
C SER A 104 -10.41 -6.27 21.28
N HIS A 105 -10.52 -5.76 20.04
CA HIS A 105 -11.10 -4.46 19.71
C HIS A 105 -10.47 -3.29 20.49
N ALA A 106 -9.26 -3.45 21.02
CA ALA A 106 -8.62 -2.44 21.85
C ALA A 106 -7.89 -1.39 20.98
N LEU A 107 -8.08 -0.12 21.32
CA LEU A 107 -7.29 0.98 20.77
C LEU A 107 -6.08 1.28 21.67
N LYS A 108 -4.88 1.18 21.11
CA LYS A 108 -3.62 1.48 21.78
C LYS A 108 -2.94 2.68 21.14
N PHE A 109 -2.58 3.68 21.94
CA PHE A 109 -1.73 4.77 21.48
C PHE A 109 -0.26 4.40 21.66
N ILE A 110 0.57 4.74 20.67
CA ILE A 110 2.02 4.51 20.75
C ILE A 110 2.76 5.86 20.71
N ASP A 111 3.75 5.98 21.59
CA ASP A 111 4.61 7.16 21.64
C ASP A 111 5.68 7.03 20.56
N GLY A 112 5.42 7.66 19.41
CA GLY A 112 6.37 7.70 18.30
C GLY A 112 6.58 9.14 17.85
N PRO A 113 7.83 9.62 17.63
CA PRO A 113 8.12 10.96 17.13
C PRO A 113 7.75 11.14 15.64
N PHE A 114 6.77 10.37 15.14
CA PHE A 114 6.62 10.11 13.73
C PHE A 114 5.91 11.25 13.00
N LYS A 115 6.70 12.00 12.23
CA LYS A 115 6.24 13.14 11.43
C LYS A 115 6.09 12.83 9.94
N GLN A 116 6.51 11.66 9.47
CA GLN A 116 6.63 11.34 8.03
C GLN A 116 5.71 10.21 7.58
N TRP A 117 4.41 10.45 7.63
CA TRP A 117 3.39 9.50 7.17
C TRP A 117 3.53 9.14 5.69
N PRO A 118 3.24 7.89 5.31
CA PRO A 118 3.30 7.50 3.91
C PRO A 118 2.26 8.29 3.11
N MET A 119 2.69 8.88 1.99
CA MET A 119 1.78 9.61 1.09
C MET A 119 0.90 8.67 0.26
N MET A 120 1.28 7.39 0.18
CA MET A 120 0.55 6.33 -0.51
C MET A 120 0.34 5.17 0.45
N VAL A 121 -0.64 4.32 0.17
CA VAL A 121 -0.90 3.12 0.98
C VAL A 121 0.40 2.31 1.14
N PRO A 122 0.82 1.99 2.38
CA PRO A 122 2.02 1.20 2.64
C PRO A 122 1.86 -0.23 2.11
N LEU A 123 2.98 -0.83 1.74
CA LEU A 123 3.06 -2.22 1.34
C LEU A 123 3.06 -3.10 2.60
N SER A 124 2.11 -4.04 2.71
CA SER A 124 2.17 -5.08 3.73
C SER A 124 2.91 -6.30 3.21
N LEU A 125 3.85 -6.83 3.99
CA LEU A 125 4.62 -8.03 3.66
C LEU A 125 5.11 -8.69 4.95
N ASN A 126 4.91 -10.01 5.08
CA ASN A 126 5.33 -10.79 6.26
C ASN A 126 4.83 -10.16 7.56
N GLY A 127 3.56 -9.72 7.61
CA GLY A 127 2.96 -9.08 8.78
C GLY A 127 3.39 -7.64 9.07
N ASN A 128 4.34 -7.05 8.33
CA ASN A 128 4.85 -5.70 8.58
C ASN A 128 4.52 -4.71 7.44
N LEU A 129 4.53 -3.42 7.74
CA LEU A 129 4.31 -2.37 6.74
C LEU A 129 5.61 -1.76 6.27
N TYR A 130 5.69 -1.47 4.97
CA TYR A 130 6.86 -0.89 4.31
C TYR A 130 6.44 0.22 3.35
N TRP A 131 7.18 1.33 3.34
CA TRP A 131 6.93 2.40 2.38
C TRP A 131 8.19 3.20 2.10
N LEU A 132 8.14 3.93 0.99
CA LEU A 132 9.22 4.82 0.57
C LEU A 132 9.16 6.12 1.38
N THR A 133 10.33 6.55 1.86
CA THR A 133 10.50 7.84 2.54
C THR A 133 11.81 8.48 2.10
N GLN A 134 11.96 9.76 2.42
CA GLN A 134 13.16 10.53 2.13
C GLN A 134 13.72 11.15 3.41
N ASN A 135 15.03 11.06 3.59
CA ASN A 135 15.71 11.84 4.62
C ASN A 135 15.69 13.33 4.24
N PRO A 136 15.14 14.23 5.07
CA PRO A 136 15.03 15.64 4.72
C PRO A 136 16.39 16.35 4.61
N GLU A 137 17.41 15.86 5.32
CA GLU A 137 18.76 16.42 5.36
C GLU A 137 19.61 15.87 4.21
N THR A 138 19.73 14.55 4.09
CA THR A 138 20.60 13.93 3.07
C THR A 138 19.92 13.80 1.70
N ARG A 139 18.59 13.95 1.64
CA ARG A 139 17.74 13.69 0.44
C ARG A 139 17.79 12.25 -0.06
N GLU A 140 18.42 11.34 0.68
CA GLU A 140 18.46 9.94 0.35
C GLU A 140 17.09 9.30 0.54
N HIS A 141 16.74 8.42 -0.41
CA HIS A 141 15.51 7.67 -0.35
C HIS A 141 15.78 6.30 0.27
N PHE A 142 14.89 5.87 1.15
CA PHE A 142 14.99 4.58 1.82
C PHE A 142 13.60 3.97 2.02
N ILE A 143 13.57 2.67 2.23
CA ILE A 143 12.39 1.96 2.73
C ILE A 143 12.38 2.12 4.24
N ARG A 144 11.26 2.59 4.77
CA ARG A 144 10.95 2.55 6.20
C ARG A 144 9.97 1.41 6.44
N SER A 145 10.02 0.83 7.63
CA SER A 145 9.01 -0.12 8.09
C SER A 145 8.33 0.30 9.38
N PHE A 146 7.13 -0.23 9.58
CA PHE A 146 6.51 -0.39 10.89
C PHE A 146 6.49 -1.88 11.23
N ASP A 147 7.11 -2.22 12.35
CA ASP A 147 7.21 -3.58 12.86
C ASP A 147 6.08 -3.82 13.85
N PHE A 148 5.13 -4.72 13.55
CA PHE A 148 3.96 -4.94 14.41
C PHE A 148 4.26 -5.81 15.64
N SER A 149 5.34 -6.59 15.63
CA SER A 149 5.78 -7.41 16.76
C SER A 149 6.36 -6.55 17.87
N SER A 150 7.18 -5.55 17.49
CA SER A 150 7.81 -4.62 18.43
C SER A 150 7.12 -3.25 18.51
N GLU A 151 6.16 -2.99 17.63
CA GLU A 151 5.38 -1.75 17.50
C GLU A 151 6.23 -0.49 17.29
N ILE A 152 7.33 -0.60 16.54
CA ILE A 152 8.26 0.50 16.28
C ILE A 152 8.39 0.84 14.80
N PHE A 153 8.65 2.12 14.54
CA PHE A 153 9.09 2.59 13.23
C PHE A 153 10.61 2.44 13.11
N LYS A 154 11.10 1.81 12.04
CA LYS A 154 12.54 1.68 11.78
C LYS A 154 12.91 1.94 10.33
N PRO A 155 14.09 2.54 10.04
CA PRO A 155 14.64 2.47 8.70
C PRO A 155 14.90 1.01 8.35
N PHE A 156 14.55 0.59 7.13
CA PHE A 156 14.72 -0.79 6.69
C PHE A 156 15.94 -0.93 5.78
N CYS A 157 15.95 -0.26 4.63
CA CYS A 157 17.11 -0.28 3.73
C CYS A 157 17.14 0.91 2.76
N LEU A 158 18.31 1.22 2.23
CA LEU A 158 18.47 2.22 1.16
C LEU A 158 17.93 1.68 -0.18
N LEU A 159 17.49 2.59 -1.04
CA LEU A 159 17.09 2.25 -2.41
C LEU A 159 18.33 2.02 -3.30
N PRO A 160 18.23 1.17 -4.36
CA PRO A 160 19.34 0.92 -5.28
C PRO A 160 19.81 2.15 -6.06
N CYS A 161 19.00 3.21 -6.07
CA CYS A 161 19.26 4.41 -6.86
C CYS A 161 19.66 5.57 -5.94
N GLN A 162 20.96 5.74 -5.70
CA GLN A 162 21.48 6.81 -4.83
C GLN A 162 21.24 8.22 -5.39
N LYS A 163 21.15 8.38 -6.73
CA LYS A 163 20.84 9.65 -7.40
C LYS A 163 19.42 9.65 -7.94
N ASN A 164 18.44 9.65 -7.05
CA ASN A 164 17.04 9.90 -7.43
C ASN A 164 16.83 11.40 -7.59
N ARG A 165 16.34 11.82 -8.75
CA ARG A 165 15.83 13.19 -8.89
C ARG A 165 14.51 13.25 -8.13
N SER A 166 14.22 14.40 -7.51
CA SER A 166 12.97 14.60 -6.74
C SER A 166 11.69 14.34 -7.56
N SER A 167 11.78 14.45 -8.89
CA SER A 167 10.66 14.20 -9.81
C SER A 167 10.57 12.76 -10.31
N ASP A 168 11.56 11.90 -10.03
CA ASP A 168 11.50 10.49 -10.43
C ASP A 168 10.34 9.80 -9.69
N ARG A 169 9.62 8.93 -10.40
CA ARG A 169 8.52 8.18 -9.79
C ARG A 169 9.05 6.87 -9.23
N LEU A 170 8.80 6.60 -7.96
CA LEU A 170 9.19 5.38 -7.27
C LEU A 170 7.95 4.64 -6.74
N ILE A 171 7.87 3.33 -6.96
CA ILE A 171 6.75 2.50 -6.50
C ILE A 171 7.31 1.17 -5.98
N LEU A 172 7.00 0.87 -4.72
CA LEU A 172 7.36 -0.37 -4.06
C LEU A 172 6.25 -1.42 -4.26
N ALA A 173 6.62 -2.68 -4.45
CA ALA A 173 5.67 -3.80 -4.50
C ALA A 173 6.32 -5.09 -3.99
N VAL A 174 5.48 -6.10 -3.71
CA VAL A 174 5.95 -7.47 -3.40
C VAL A 174 6.42 -8.15 -4.69
N TYR A 175 7.55 -8.84 -4.60
CA TYR A 175 8.10 -9.68 -5.64
C TYR A 175 8.23 -11.10 -5.14
N LYS A 176 7.67 -12.07 -5.89
CA LYS A 176 7.77 -13.51 -5.58
C LYS A 176 7.36 -13.93 -4.15
N GLY A 177 6.51 -13.14 -3.49
CA GLY A 177 5.91 -13.47 -2.19
C GLY A 177 6.68 -12.96 -0.97
N ASP A 178 8.01 -12.86 -1.02
CA ASP A 178 8.87 -12.59 0.14
C ASP A 178 9.99 -11.57 -0.12
N ARG A 179 9.98 -10.92 -1.29
CA ARG A 179 10.98 -9.96 -1.74
C ARG A 179 10.35 -8.63 -2.09
N PHE A 180 11.17 -7.59 -2.21
CA PHE A 180 10.73 -6.33 -2.79
C PHE A 180 11.05 -6.26 -4.27
N SER A 181 10.16 -5.61 -5.01
CA SER A 181 10.48 -4.91 -6.25
C SER A 181 10.32 -3.41 -6.09
N LEU A 182 11.15 -2.66 -6.82
CA LEU A 182 11.06 -1.21 -6.93
C LEU A 182 10.97 -0.84 -8.42
N LEU A 183 9.87 -0.21 -8.79
CA LEU A 183 9.72 0.46 -10.08
C LEU A 183 10.21 1.89 -9.93
N LYS A 184 11.19 2.27 -10.75
CA LYS A 184 11.62 3.65 -10.91
C LYS A 184 11.32 4.11 -12.33
N GLN A 185 10.55 5.18 -12.49
CA GLN A 185 10.49 5.91 -13.75
C GLN A 185 11.27 7.21 -13.66
N CYS A 186 12.30 7.36 -14.50
CA CYS A 186 13.03 8.62 -14.58
C CYS A 186 12.15 9.71 -15.20
N TYR A 187 12.04 10.86 -14.54
CA TYR A 187 11.23 11.97 -15.04
C TYR A 187 11.68 12.50 -16.40
N VAL A 188 13.00 12.58 -16.61
CA VAL A 188 13.59 13.19 -17.80
C VAL A 188 13.57 12.23 -18.98
N THR A 189 14.13 11.04 -18.80
CA THR A 189 14.25 10.07 -19.89
C THR A 189 12.97 9.28 -20.10
N GLY A 190 12.08 9.19 -19.10
CA GLY A 190 10.91 8.31 -19.08
C GLY A 190 11.22 6.82 -19.01
N THR A 191 12.49 6.45 -18.88
CA THR A 191 12.95 5.08 -18.70
C THR A 191 12.33 4.50 -17.45
N ILE A 192 11.84 3.25 -17.53
CA ILE A 192 11.38 2.48 -16.38
C ILE A 192 12.45 1.43 -16.05
N ASP A 193 13.03 1.53 -14.86
CA ASP A 193 13.91 0.53 -14.27
C ASP A 193 13.15 -0.27 -13.23
N ILE A 194 13.30 -1.59 -13.27
CA ILE A 194 12.75 -2.51 -12.29
C ILE A 194 13.89 -3.15 -11.52
N TRP A 195 13.92 -2.90 -10.22
CA TRP A 195 14.88 -3.49 -9.29
C TRP A 195 14.18 -4.51 -8.42
N VAL A 196 14.89 -5.55 -8.02
CA VAL A 196 14.40 -6.53 -7.06
C VAL A 196 15.47 -6.82 -6.01
N THR A 197 15.08 -7.10 -4.78
CA THR A 197 16.04 -7.60 -3.77
C THR A 197 16.51 -8.98 -4.20
N LYS A 198 17.78 -9.35 -4.01
CA LYS A 198 18.36 -10.63 -4.46
C LYS A 198 17.84 -11.83 -3.66
N LYS A 199 17.73 -11.66 -2.34
CA LYS A 199 17.20 -12.60 -1.35
C LYS A 199 15.91 -12.05 -0.74
N ASN A 200 15.22 -12.88 0.02
CA ASN A 200 14.07 -12.51 0.85
C ASN A 200 14.43 -11.40 1.86
N ILE A 201 13.41 -10.76 2.42
CA ILE A 201 13.57 -9.58 3.29
C ILE A 201 13.82 -9.93 4.76
N ASP A 202 13.76 -11.21 5.14
CA ASP A 202 13.89 -11.68 6.53
C ASP A 202 15.36 -11.89 6.98
N GLY A 203 16.34 -11.56 6.13
CA GLY A 203 17.77 -11.85 6.33
C GLY A 203 18.69 -10.62 6.42
N GLU A 204 19.99 -10.84 6.15
CA GLU A 204 21.11 -9.88 6.12
C GLU A 204 20.86 -8.60 5.27
N GLU A 205 21.91 -7.80 5.05
CA GLU A 205 21.92 -6.60 4.19
C GLU A 205 21.12 -6.78 2.87
N VAL A 206 20.21 -5.84 2.60
CA VAL A 206 19.35 -5.86 1.42
C VAL A 206 20.14 -5.51 0.16
N VAL A 207 20.48 -6.53 -0.62
CA VAL A 207 21.15 -6.36 -1.92
C VAL A 207 20.11 -6.27 -3.03
N TRP A 208 20.16 -5.20 -3.81
CA TRP A 208 19.31 -5.00 -4.98
C TRP A 208 20.01 -5.41 -6.28
N ILE A 209 19.24 -5.95 -7.22
CA ILE A 209 19.68 -6.21 -8.59
C ILE A 209 18.69 -5.59 -9.58
N ASN A 210 19.20 -5.05 -10.68
CA ASN A 210 18.35 -4.62 -11.78
C ASN A 210 17.81 -5.87 -12.50
N LEU A 211 16.48 -5.98 -12.58
CA LEU A 211 15.81 -7.10 -13.25
C LEU A 211 15.59 -6.81 -14.73
N MET A 212 15.15 -5.60 -15.05
CA MET A 212 14.85 -5.16 -16.41
C MET A 212 14.75 -3.65 -16.50
N THR A 213 15.03 -3.12 -17.68
CA THR A 213 14.91 -1.70 -18.02
C THR A 213 14.13 -1.56 -19.33
N PHE A 214 13.15 -0.67 -19.34
CA PHE A 214 12.33 -0.34 -20.51
C PHE A 214 12.62 1.10 -20.96
N PRO A 215 13.09 1.33 -22.19
CA PRO A 215 13.26 2.67 -22.74
C PRO A 215 11.89 3.34 -22.99
N ARG A 216 11.87 4.67 -23.15
CA ARG A 216 10.65 5.49 -23.20
C ARG A 216 9.70 5.27 -24.40
N THR A 217 9.90 4.28 -25.26
CA THR A 217 9.03 4.10 -26.43
C THR A 217 7.63 3.63 -25.99
N ASN A 218 6.66 4.54 -26.03
CA ASN A 218 5.23 4.32 -25.74
C ASN A 218 4.85 3.98 -24.28
N LEU A 219 5.71 4.28 -23.31
CA LEU A 219 5.42 4.07 -21.88
C LEU A 219 4.45 5.13 -21.32
N PRO A 220 3.51 4.75 -20.42
CA PRO A 220 2.73 5.73 -19.69
C PRO A 220 3.65 6.57 -18.81
N LYS A 221 3.49 7.90 -18.83
CA LYS A 221 4.04 8.75 -17.76
C LYS A 221 3.33 8.35 -16.47
N LEU A 222 4.10 8.05 -15.42
CA LEU A 222 3.63 7.63 -14.09
C LEU A 222 3.63 8.78 -13.08
N VAL A 223 3.95 9.99 -13.53
CA VAL A 223 3.88 11.22 -12.74
C VAL A 223 2.49 11.85 -12.81
N ASN A 224 2.13 12.61 -11.77
CA ASN A 224 0.87 13.35 -11.68
C ASN A 224 -0.38 12.51 -11.96
N LYS A 225 -0.42 11.28 -11.43
CA LYS A 225 -1.61 10.42 -11.51
C LYS A 225 -2.61 10.80 -10.43
N ILE A 226 -3.86 10.94 -10.84
CA ILE A 226 -5.01 11.17 -9.96
C ILE A 226 -5.26 9.94 -9.08
N CYS A 227 -5.05 8.75 -9.64
CA CYS A 227 -5.21 7.47 -8.96
C CYS A 227 -3.86 6.89 -8.54
N GLY A 228 -3.90 5.92 -7.62
CA GLY A 228 -2.74 5.12 -7.26
C GLY A 228 -2.10 4.41 -8.46
N ILE A 229 -0.91 3.86 -8.26
CA ILE A 229 -0.24 3.03 -9.26
C ILE A 229 0.12 1.73 -8.58
N SER A 230 -0.27 0.62 -9.19
CA SER A 230 0.20 -0.70 -8.78
C SER A 230 0.85 -1.35 -9.97
N TYR A 231 1.74 -2.30 -9.68
CA TYR A 231 2.31 -3.13 -10.71
C TYR A 231 2.62 -4.50 -10.13
N PHE A 232 2.73 -5.48 -11.00
CA PHE A 232 3.28 -6.78 -10.68
C PHE A 232 4.15 -7.29 -11.81
N ILE A 233 5.00 -8.25 -11.49
CA ILE A 233 5.96 -8.83 -12.42
C ILE A 233 5.65 -10.31 -12.55
N PHE A 234 5.46 -10.78 -13.79
CA PHE A 234 5.22 -12.18 -14.09
C PHE A 234 6.02 -12.59 -15.33
N ASP A 235 6.89 -13.59 -15.22
CA ASP A 235 7.71 -14.10 -16.34
C ASP A 235 8.34 -13.01 -17.23
N LYS A 236 9.10 -12.10 -16.61
CA LYS A 236 9.74 -10.91 -17.25
C LYS A 236 8.76 -9.94 -17.93
N THR A 237 7.47 -10.06 -17.64
CA THR A 237 6.43 -9.14 -18.07
C THR A 237 6.13 -8.19 -16.92
N LEU A 238 6.16 -6.89 -17.19
CA LEU A 238 5.72 -5.86 -16.27
C LEU A 238 4.26 -5.53 -16.58
N ILE A 239 3.40 -5.60 -15.57
CA ILE A 239 1.99 -5.26 -15.70
C ILE A 239 1.70 -4.13 -14.73
N ILE A 240 1.24 -2.99 -15.24
CA ILE A 240 1.00 -1.76 -14.47
C ILE A 240 -0.49 -1.41 -14.57
N CYS A 241 -1.11 -1.13 -13.43
CA CYS A 241 -2.43 -0.53 -13.38
C CYS A 241 -2.32 0.93 -12.91
N CYS A 242 -2.79 1.86 -13.75
CA CYS A 242 -2.89 3.28 -13.41
C CYS A 242 -3.89 4.01 -14.32
N GLY A 243 -4.25 5.24 -13.93
CA GLY A 243 -5.11 6.09 -14.74
C GLY A 243 -4.40 6.54 -16.02
N ASP A 244 -5.13 6.59 -17.13
CA ASP A 244 -4.67 7.22 -18.37
C ASP A 244 -4.50 8.73 -18.18
N GLY A 245 -3.39 9.28 -18.67
CA GLY A 245 -3.14 10.72 -18.56
C GLY A 245 -4.04 11.58 -19.44
N GLN A 246 -4.64 11.02 -20.49
CA GLN A 246 -5.52 11.76 -21.42
C GLN A 246 -7.00 11.72 -21.02
N LEU A 247 -7.46 10.58 -20.51
CA LEU A 247 -8.89 10.32 -20.26
C LEU A 247 -9.23 10.10 -18.78
N GLY A 248 -8.23 9.99 -17.89
CA GLY A 248 -8.42 9.61 -16.48
C GLY A 248 -8.79 8.14 -16.26
N ALA A 249 -9.28 7.46 -17.29
CA ALA A 249 -9.77 6.08 -17.26
C ALA A 249 -8.72 5.07 -16.75
N ALA A 250 -9.17 4.08 -15.98
CA ALA A 250 -8.34 3.00 -15.51
C ALA A 250 -7.80 2.15 -16.67
N CYS A 251 -6.47 1.96 -16.71
CA CYS A 251 -5.81 1.20 -17.76
C CYS A 251 -4.83 0.18 -17.17
N ILE A 252 -4.71 -0.94 -17.87
CA ILE A 252 -3.65 -1.92 -17.66
C ILE A 252 -2.66 -1.82 -18.81
N TYR A 253 -1.39 -1.63 -18.46
CA TYR A 253 -0.26 -1.60 -19.37
C TYR A 253 0.55 -2.87 -19.18
N ILE A 254 0.84 -3.57 -20.26
CA ILE A 254 1.60 -4.83 -20.28
C ILE A 254 2.85 -4.61 -21.12
N LEU A 255 4.01 -4.86 -20.53
CA LEU A 255 5.31 -4.63 -21.15
C LEU A 255 6.19 -5.88 -21.09
N ARG A 256 6.73 -6.30 -22.24
CA ARG A 256 7.62 -7.47 -22.34
C ARG A 256 8.59 -7.30 -23.50
N GLY A 257 9.88 -7.09 -23.21
CA GLY A 257 10.83 -6.68 -24.25
C GLY A 257 10.33 -5.43 -24.97
N ASP A 258 10.21 -5.50 -26.30
CA ASP A 258 9.70 -4.40 -27.12
C ASP A 258 8.16 -4.39 -27.25
N MET A 259 7.47 -5.40 -26.71
CA MET A 259 6.01 -5.47 -26.74
C MET A 259 5.39 -4.52 -25.71
N PHE A 260 4.44 -3.72 -26.19
CA PHE A 260 3.58 -2.87 -25.37
C PHE A 260 2.11 -3.12 -25.71
N LYS A 261 1.29 -3.38 -24.69
CA LYS A 261 -0.17 -3.47 -24.83
C LYS A 261 -0.85 -2.63 -23.76
N LYS A 262 -1.86 -1.87 -24.16
CA LYS A 262 -2.76 -1.11 -23.29
C LYS A 262 -4.16 -1.70 -23.34
N ILE A 263 -4.79 -1.88 -22.18
CA ILE A 263 -6.16 -2.36 -22.04
C ILE A 263 -6.92 -1.36 -21.17
N HIS A 264 -8.02 -0.83 -21.68
CA HIS A 264 -8.93 0.01 -20.90
C HIS A 264 -9.83 -0.88 -20.03
N ILE A 265 -9.97 -0.55 -18.74
CA ILE A 265 -10.84 -1.31 -17.82
C ILE A 265 -12.27 -0.78 -17.88
N ASP A 266 -12.44 0.55 -17.87
CA ASP A 266 -13.77 1.17 -17.98
C ASP A 266 -13.67 2.66 -18.38
N SER A 267 -14.67 3.15 -19.11
CA SER A 267 -14.80 4.55 -19.54
C SER A 267 -15.78 5.29 -18.62
N GLY A 268 -15.26 6.06 -17.66
CA GLY A 268 -16.08 6.93 -16.79
C GLY A 268 -15.58 7.02 -15.35
N ILE A 269 -14.73 6.09 -14.91
CA ILE A 269 -14.13 6.11 -13.58
C ILE A 269 -12.94 7.10 -13.58
N ILE A 270 -13.16 8.28 -13.01
CA ILE A 270 -12.13 9.34 -12.89
C ILE A 270 -11.17 9.06 -11.72
N ARG A 271 -11.65 8.38 -10.66
CA ARG A 271 -10.87 8.07 -9.46
C ARG A 271 -11.12 6.65 -8.97
N PHE A 272 -10.07 5.89 -8.72
CA PHE A 272 -10.13 4.51 -8.27
C PHE A 272 -8.94 4.15 -7.38
N SER A 273 -9.13 3.10 -6.57
CA SER A 273 -8.11 2.48 -5.74
C SER A 273 -7.96 1.01 -6.15
N HIS A 274 -6.73 0.51 -6.11
CA HIS A 274 -6.42 -0.84 -6.56
C HIS A 274 -5.16 -1.34 -5.88
N CYS A 275 -5.04 -2.66 -5.80
CA CYS A 275 -3.85 -3.35 -5.31
C CYS A 275 -3.65 -4.64 -6.10
N VAL A 276 -2.48 -5.26 -5.92
CA VAL A 276 -2.20 -6.60 -6.43
C VAL A 276 -2.51 -7.58 -5.31
N TYR A 277 -3.21 -8.66 -5.66
CA TYR A 277 -3.64 -9.69 -4.71
C TYR A 277 -3.44 -11.07 -5.33
N LEU A 278 -2.95 -12.01 -4.51
CA LEU A 278 -2.83 -13.41 -4.87
C LEU A 278 -4.00 -14.19 -4.24
N PRO A 279 -4.90 -14.75 -5.05
CA PRO A 279 -6.01 -15.54 -4.55
C PRO A 279 -5.57 -16.74 -3.71
N ASN A 280 -6.34 -17.07 -2.68
CA ASN A 280 -6.12 -18.24 -1.84
C ASN A 280 -7.45 -18.77 -1.27
N LEU A 281 -7.39 -19.95 -0.67
CA LEU A 281 -8.54 -20.66 -0.08
C LEU A 281 -8.62 -20.54 1.44
N ILE A 282 -8.00 -19.51 2.02
CA ILE A 282 -7.99 -19.29 3.48
C ILE A 282 -9.22 -18.47 3.84
N SER A 283 -10.01 -18.96 4.78
CA SER A 283 -11.22 -18.26 5.22
C SER A 283 -10.88 -16.97 5.96
N VAL A 284 -11.75 -15.97 5.84
CA VAL A 284 -11.61 -14.72 6.61
C VAL A 284 -11.55 -15.06 8.11
N PRO A 285 -10.62 -14.45 8.88
CA PRO A 285 -10.47 -14.75 10.30
C PRO A 285 -11.74 -14.43 11.10
N LEU A 286 -12.03 -15.25 12.12
CA LEU A 286 -13.24 -15.12 12.95
C LEU A 286 -13.32 -13.78 13.69
N GLU A 287 -12.19 -13.13 13.97
CA GLU A 287 -12.14 -11.79 14.59
C GLU A 287 -12.84 -10.70 13.75
N PHE A 288 -13.02 -10.93 12.45
CA PHE A 288 -13.77 -10.05 11.56
C PHE A 288 -15.16 -10.56 11.23
N ILE A 289 -15.51 -11.76 11.70
CA ILE A 289 -16.82 -12.39 11.50
C ILE A 289 -17.61 -12.19 12.80
N SER A 290 -17.88 -10.93 13.15
CA SER A 290 -18.97 -10.65 14.08
C SER A 290 -20.26 -10.62 13.30
N LEU A 291 -21.15 -11.58 13.60
CA LEU A 291 -22.57 -11.44 13.33
C LEU A 291 -23.02 -10.16 14.02
N GLN A 292 -23.48 -9.17 13.26
CA GLN A 292 -24.25 -8.07 13.82
C GLN A 292 -25.41 -8.70 14.60
N VAL A 293 -25.38 -8.57 15.93
CA VAL A 293 -26.54 -8.84 16.80
C VAL A 293 -27.40 -7.59 16.84
#